data_AF-A0A0K0DGU2-F1
#
_entry.id   AF-A0A0K0DGU2-F1
#
_cell.length_a   1.000
_cell.length_b   1.000
_cell.length_c   1.000
_cell.angle_alpha   90.00
_cell.angle_beta   90.00
_cell.angle_gamma   90.00
#
_symmetry.space_group_name_H-M   'P 1'
#
loop_
_entity.id
_entity.type
_entity.pdbx_description
1 polymer ?
#
loop_
_entity_poly.entity_id
_entity_poly.type
_entity_poly.pdbx_seq_one_letter_code
_entity_poly.pdbx_strand_id
1 'polypeptide(L)'
;MAENPLGSNGYAPKAARMLKMVYDCTVEQTALNHAKQCQFKHSKSSGNGENLWMISPAKNNLTAMATLATQSWFNELKKAGVPPDNRLTVELWNRPNKVVGHYTQMVWETSYKLGCGIALCQRMTLVVCQYAPRQVLAFQYLSSCT
;
A
#
# COMPACT_ATOMS: atom_id res chain seq x y z
N MET A 1 -15.08 -7.47 -8.40
CA MET A 1 -15.05 -6.33 -7.46
C MET A 1 -14.20 -6.74 -6.26
N ALA A 2 -13.55 -5.82 -5.57
CA ALA A 2 -12.68 -6.16 -4.43
C ALA A 2 -13.52 -6.59 -3.22
N GLU A 3 -13.29 -7.79 -2.69
CA GLU A 3 -14.03 -8.34 -1.54
C GLU A 3 -13.75 -7.53 -0.28
N ASN A 4 -14.82 -7.12 0.41
CA ASN A 4 -14.75 -6.32 1.63
C ASN A 4 -15.80 -6.83 2.63
N PRO A 5 -15.40 -7.49 3.73
CA PRO A 5 -16.34 -8.05 4.70
C PRO A 5 -17.20 -7.00 5.43
N LEU A 6 -16.81 -5.72 5.39
CA LEU A 6 -17.57 -4.61 5.97
C LEU A 6 -18.35 -3.80 4.92
N GLY A 7 -18.26 -4.15 3.64
CA GLY A 7 -19.00 -3.47 2.57
C GLY A 7 -20.48 -3.87 2.58
N SER A 8 -21.38 -2.95 2.21
CA SER A 8 -22.83 -3.17 2.25
C SER A 8 -23.32 -4.39 1.45
N ASN A 9 -22.57 -4.82 0.44
CA ASN A 9 -22.85 -5.99 -0.38
C ASN A 9 -21.68 -7.01 -0.39
N GLY A 10 -20.76 -6.93 0.59
CA GLY A 10 -19.56 -7.76 0.65
C GLY A 10 -18.42 -7.30 -0.27
N TYR A 11 -18.54 -6.14 -0.93
CA TYR A 11 -17.51 -5.58 -1.80
C TYR A 11 -17.20 -4.11 -1.47
N ALA A 12 -16.02 -3.65 -1.88
CA ALA A 12 -15.70 -2.22 -1.86
C ALA A 12 -16.61 -1.44 -2.83
N PRO A 13 -16.97 -0.19 -2.50
CA PRO A 13 -17.76 0.65 -3.40
C PRO A 13 -17.00 0.94 -4.70
N LYS A 14 -17.76 1.28 -5.75
CA LYS A 14 -17.15 1.70 -7.03
C LYS A 14 -16.54 3.10 -6.86
N ALA A 15 -15.33 3.29 -7.39
CA ALA A 15 -14.67 4.59 -7.43
C ALA A 15 -15.09 5.36 -8.69
N ALA A 16 -15.41 6.65 -8.53
CA ALA A 16 -15.81 7.51 -9.66
C ALA A 16 -14.61 8.08 -10.44
N ARG A 17 -13.46 8.27 -9.77
CA ARG A 17 -12.30 9.01 -10.31
C ARG A 17 -10.95 8.42 -9.89
N MET A 18 -10.87 7.09 -9.80
CA MET A 18 -9.61 6.41 -9.48
C MET A 18 -8.58 6.65 -10.59
N LEU A 19 -7.48 7.33 -10.27
CA LEU A 19 -6.41 7.58 -11.25
C LEU A 19 -5.67 6.28 -11.58
N LYS A 20 -5.34 6.09 -12.86
CA LYS A 20 -4.44 5.02 -13.28
C LYS A 20 -3.01 5.38 -12.90
N MET A 21 -2.33 4.49 -12.17
CA MET A 21 -0.94 4.70 -11.81
C MET A 21 -0.02 4.68 -13.05
N VAL A 22 1.00 5.54 -13.03
CA VAL A 22 2.15 5.56 -13.94
C VAL A 22 3.42 5.29 -13.14
N TYR A 23 4.34 4.55 -13.73
CA TYR A 23 5.62 4.28 -13.09
C TYR A 23 6.53 5.51 -13.17
N ASP A 24 7.18 5.87 -12.07
CA ASP A 24 8.04 7.06 -11.95
C ASP A 24 9.42 6.65 -11.43
N CYS A 25 10.45 6.84 -12.25
CA CYS A 25 11.82 6.43 -11.93
C CYS A 25 12.41 7.23 -10.75
N THR A 26 11.96 8.46 -10.49
CA THR A 26 12.41 9.22 -9.32
C THR A 26 11.85 8.62 -8.04
N VAL A 27 10.58 8.20 -8.05
CA VAL A 27 9.95 7.48 -6.93
C VAL A 27 10.57 6.09 -6.73
N GLU A 28 10.92 5.40 -7.82
CA GLU A 28 11.65 4.13 -7.74
C GLU A 28 13.01 4.30 -7.08
N GLN A 29 13.78 5.31 -7.49
CA GLN A 29 15.12 5.54 -6.97
C GLN A 29 15.10 5.75 -5.45
N THR A 30 14.13 6.50 -4.92
CA THR A 30 13.98 6.71 -3.48
C THR A 30 13.57 5.43 -2.75
N ALA A 31 12.65 4.64 -3.32
CA ALA A 31 12.24 3.35 -2.77
C ALA A 31 13.39 2.33 -2.75
N LEU A 32 14.16 2.24 -3.85
CA LEU A 32 15.32 1.35 -3.98
C LEU A 32 16.44 1.73 -3.02
N ASN A 33 16.74 3.02 -2.88
CA ASN A 33 17.74 3.51 -1.92
C ASN A 33 17.36 3.12 -0.49
N HIS A 34 16.07 3.18 -0.14
CA HIS A 34 15.59 2.74 1.16
C HIS A 34 15.66 1.22 1.33
N ALA A 35 15.19 0.45 0.35
CA ALA A 35 15.24 -1.02 0.39
C ALA A 35 16.68 -1.55 0.60
N LYS A 36 17.67 -0.94 -0.06
CA LYS A 36 19.09 -1.29 0.06
C LYS A 36 19.67 -1.09 1.46
N GLN A 37 19.02 -0.31 2.34
CA GLN A 37 19.44 -0.19 3.74
C GLN A 37 19.16 -1.45 4.55
N CYS A 38 18.36 -2.38 4.02
CA CYS A 38 18.05 -3.66 4.65
C CYS A 38 17.46 -3.54 6.06
N GLN A 39 16.61 -2.52 6.26
CA GLN A 39 15.91 -2.28 7.52
C GLN A 39 14.41 -2.29 7.27
N PHE A 40 13.68 -3.20 7.91
CA PHE A 40 12.23 -3.30 7.81
C PHE A 40 11.56 -2.23 8.69
N LYS A 41 11.63 -0.98 8.23
CA LYS A 41 11.02 0.20 8.86
C LYS A 41 10.73 1.25 7.79
N HIS A 42 9.75 2.11 8.00
CA HIS A 42 9.45 3.19 7.06
C HIS A 42 10.60 4.19 6.90
N SER A 43 10.73 4.77 5.70
CA SER A 43 11.67 5.86 5.42
C SER A 43 11.19 7.16 6.09
N LYS A 44 12.14 7.99 6.55
CA LYS A 44 11.83 9.27 7.23
C LYS A 44 11.65 10.46 6.27
N SER A 45 12.17 10.37 5.04
CA SER A 45 12.51 11.55 4.23
C SER A 45 12.07 11.48 2.77
N SER A 46 11.28 10.49 2.36
CA SER A 46 10.88 10.37 0.95
C SER A 46 9.84 11.42 0.53
N GLY A 47 9.02 11.93 1.46
CA GLY A 47 7.84 12.75 1.15
C GLY A 47 6.70 11.98 0.46
N ASN A 48 6.95 10.72 0.11
CA ASN A 48 6.03 9.83 -0.59
C ASN A 48 5.23 8.97 0.40
N GLY A 49 4.11 8.43 -0.06
CA GLY A 49 3.45 7.31 0.60
C GLY A 49 4.34 6.08 0.48
N GLU A 50 4.21 5.11 1.39
CA GLU A 50 5.14 3.98 1.42
C GLU A 50 4.49 2.71 1.95
N ASN A 51 4.67 1.60 1.24
CA ASN A 51 4.36 0.25 1.72
C ASN A 51 5.63 -0.58 1.80
N LEU A 52 5.75 -1.36 2.88
CA LEU A 52 6.84 -2.31 3.06
C LEU A 52 6.31 -3.74 3.17
N TRP A 53 7.10 -4.67 2.66
CA TRP A 53 6.87 -6.09 2.84
C TRP A 53 8.22 -6.80 2.90
N MET A 54 8.31 -7.85 3.70
CA MET A 54 9.51 -8.67 3.76
C MET A 54 9.18 -10.15 3.88
N ILE A 55 10.14 -10.98 3.48
CA ILE A 55 10.14 -12.41 3.75
C ILE A 55 11.49 -12.87 4.27
N SER A 56 11.46 -13.81 5.22
CA SER A 56 12.62 -14.53 5.74
C SER A 56 12.32 -16.04 5.68
N PRO A 57 13.23 -16.89 5.18
CA PRO A 57 14.55 -16.54 4.63
C PRO A 57 14.46 -15.79 3.30
N ALA A 58 15.55 -15.11 2.93
CA ALA A 58 15.65 -14.35 1.69
C ALA A 58 15.36 -15.20 0.44
N LYS A 59 14.70 -14.60 -0.55
CA LYS A 59 14.32 -15.19 -1.84
C LYS A 59 14.82 -14.32 -2.99
N ASN A 60 15.48 -14.92 -3.97
CA ASN A 60 16.09 -14.21 -5.10
C ASN A 60 15.16 -14.01 -6.31
N ASN A 61 13.98 -14.63 -6.35
CA ASN A 61 12.98 -14.36 -7.38
C ASN A 61 12.23 -13.05 -7.06
N LEU A 62 12.80 -11.93 -7.50
CA LEU A 62 12.32 -10.58 -7.16
C LEU A 62 10.91 -10.30 -7.73
N THR A 63 10.60 -10.80 -8.93
CA THR A 63 9.26 -10.66 -9.54
C THR A 63 8.18 -11.36 -8.73
N ALA A 64 8.49 -12.56 -8.21
CA ALA A 64 7.59 -13.24 -7.29
C ALA A 64 7.42 -12.46 -5.98
N MET A 65 8.48 -11.84 -5.46
CA MET A 65 8.39 -11.04 -4.23
C MET A 65 7.56 -9.78 -4.42
N ALA A 66 7.67 -9.10 -5.57
CA ALA A 66 6.80 -7.99 -5.93
C ALA A 66 5.31 -8.41 -5.94
N THR A 67 5.03 -9.58 -6.51
CA THR A 67 3.67 -10.15 -6.59
C THR A 67 3.13 -10.49 -5.20
N LEU A 68 3.92 -11.16 -4.35
CA LEU A 68 3.51 -11.50 -3.00
C LEU A 68 3.30 -10.27 -2.11
N ALA A 69 4.17 -9.26 -2.23
CA ALA A 69 4.04 -8.00 -1.50
C ALA A 69 2.74 -7.28 -1.86
N THR A 70 2.50 -7.06 -3.16
CA THR A 70 1.29 -6.37 -3.65
C THR A 70 0.01 -7.13 -3.28
N GLN A 71 0.01 -8.45 -3.41
CA GLN A 71 -1.12 -9.28 -2.96
C GLN A 71 -1.33 -9.19 -1.44
N SER A 72 -0.27 -9.23 -0.64
CA SER A 72 -0.38 -9.13 0.82
C SER A 72 -1.00 -7.81 1.25
N TRP A 73 -0.54 -6.69 0.68
CA TRP A 73 -1.07 -5.36 0.96
C TRP A 73 -2.53 -5.24 0.53
N PHE A 74 -2.87 -5.67 -0.69
CA PHE A 74 -4.24 -5.58 -1.20
C PHE A 74 -5.22 -6.46 -0.40
N ASN A 75 -4.77 -7.64 0.05
CA ASN A 75 -5.57 -8.58 0.85
C ASN A 75 -5.94 -8.06 2.24
N GLU A 76 -5.39 -6.93 2.69
CA GLU A 76 -5.85 -6.27 3.92
C GLU A 76 -7.33 -5.93 3.87
N LEU A 77 -7.86 -5.49 2.72
CA LEU A 77 -9.29 -5.23 2.56
C LEU A 77 -10.11 -6.48 2.88
N LYS A 78 -9.77 -7.63 2.27
CA LYS A 78 -10.48 -8.88 2.48
C LYS A 78 -10.39 -9.38 3.93
N LYS A 79 -9.27 -9.14 4.62
CA LYS A 79 -9.01 -9.62 5.99
C LYS A 79 -9.59 -8.72 7.08
N ALA A 80 -9.51 -7.41 6.89
CA ALA A 80 -9.82 -6.40 7.90
C ALA A 80 -11.07 -5.59 7.59
N GLY A 81 -11.38 -5.41 6.30
CA GLY A 81 -12.50 -4.62 5.82
C GLY A 81 -12.32 -3.12 6.00
N VAL A 82 -13.04 -2.35 5.18
CA VAL A 82 -13.18 -0.90 5.28
C VAL A 82 -14.69 -0.58 5.34
N PRO A 83 -15.16 0.39 6.14
CA PRO A 83 -16.58 0.66 6.28
C PRO A 83 -17.21 1.10 4.94
N PRO A 84 -18.54 0.98 4.77
CA PRO A 84 -19.21 1.29 3.51
C PRO A 84 -19.04 2.71 3.00
N ASP A 85 -18.83 3.68 3.91
CA ASP A 85 -18.58 5.08 3.58
C ASP A 85 -17.18 5.31 3.00
N ASN A 86 -16.33 4.28 2.99
CA ASN A 86 -14.97 4.29 2.45
C ASN A 86 -14.12 5.41 3.05
N ARG A 87 -14.27 5.68 4.36
CA ARG A 87 -13.48 6.70 5.06
C ARG A 87 -12.38 6.07 5.90
N LEU A 88 -11.14 6.55 5.71
CA LEU A 88 -10.01 6.17 6.54
C LEU A 88 -9.98 7.02 7.81
N THR A 89 -10.61 6.51 8.88
CA THR A 89 -10.64 7.19 10.19
C THR A 89 -9.47 6.75 11.08
N VAL A 90 -9.17 7.54 12.12
CA VAL A 90 -8.19 7.18 13.15
C VAL A 90 -8.60 5.89 13.86
N GLU A 91 -9.90 5.71 14.11
CA GLU A 91 -10.44 4.47 14.68
C GLU A 91 -10.16 3.28 13.76
N LEU A 92 -10.43 3.41 12.45
CA LEU A 92 -10.17 2.37 11.47
C LEU A 92 -8.68 2.01 11.41
N TRP A 93 -7.81 3.03 11.45
CA TRP A 93 -6.36 2.90 11.42
C TRP A 93 -5.81 2.16 12.64
N ASN A 94 -6.38 2.42 13.81
CA ASN A 94 -5.90 1.90 15.09
C ASN A 94 -6.59 0.59 15.51
N ARG A 95 -7.38 -0.06 14.64
CA ARG A 95 -8.04 -1.32 15.01
C ARG A 95 -7.00 -2.40 15.33
N PRO A 96 -7.12 -3.08 16.48
CA PRO A 96 -6.15 -4.09 16.88
C PRO A 96 -6.15 -5.26 15.88
N ASN A 97 -4.95 -5.63 15.42
CA ASN A 97 -4.73 -6.75 14.48
C ASN A 97 -5.50 -6.65 13.14
N LYS A 98 -5.91 -5.44 12.74
CA LYS A 98 -6.74 -5.18 11.55
C LYS A 98 -6.14 -4.06 10.70
N VAL A 99 -4.94 -4.31 10.19
CA VAL A 99 -4.20 -3.38 9.32
C VAL A 99 -4.94 -3.18 8.00
N VAL A 100 -5.09 -1.93 7.58
CA VAL A 100 -5.62 -1.51 6.28
C VAL A 100 -4.77 -0.45 5.60
N GLY A 101 -3.66 -0.05 6.24
CA GLY A 101 -2.83 1.07 5.80
C GLY A 101 -2.15 0.83 4.46
N HIS A 102 -1.76 -0.41 4.17
CA HIS A 102 -1.11 -0.73 2.90
C HIS A 102 -2.13 -0.79 1.77
N TYR A 103 -3.29 -1.42 2.01
CA TYR A 103 -4.39 -1.44 1.03
C TYR A 103 -4.84 -0.02 0.68
N THR A 104 -5.10 0.81 1.69
CA THR A 104 -5.59 2.18 1.46
C THR A 104 -4.61 3.02 0.66
N GLN A 105 -3.31 2.86 0.86
CA GLN A 105 -2.31 3.52 0.02
C GLN A 105 -2.31 3.01 -1.43
N MET A 106 -2.54 1.71 -1.66
CA MET A 106 -2.62 1.15 -3.02
C MET A 106 -3.83 1.68 -3.80
N VAL A 107 -4.93 1.98 -3.11
CA VAL A 107 -6.20 2.42 -3.73
C VAL A 107 -6.51 3.88 -3.44
N TRP A 108 -5.51 4.70 -3.13
CA TRP A 108 -5.72 6.11 -2.85
C TRP A 108 -5.96 6.88 -4.15
N GLU A 109 -7.12 7.54 -4.28
CA GLU A 109 -7.61 8.06 -5.56
C GLU A 109 -6.65 9.02 -6.26
N THR A 110 -5.91 9.82 -5.47
CA THR A 110 -5.00 10.84 -5.98
C THR A 110 -3.56 10.36 -6.12
N SER A 111 -3.20 9.18 -5.60
CA SER A 111 -1.86 8.61 -5.73
C SER A 111 -1.72 7.94 -7.10
N TYR A 112 -1.04 8.61 -8.03
CA TYR A 112 -0.94 8.15 -9.42
C TYR A 112 0.49 7.86 -9.88
N LYS A 113 1.52 8.19 -9.08
CA LYS A 113 2.92 7.81 -9.38
C LYS A 113 3.35 6.67 -8.47
N LEU A 114 3.94 5.65 -9.06
CA LEU A 114 4.43 4.46 -8.36
C LEU A 114 5.91 4.24 -8.67
N GLY A 115 6.69 3.86 -7.65
CA GLY A 115 8.04 3.34 -7.83
C GLY A 115 8.39 2.36 -6.72
N CYS A 116 9.05 1.25 -7.07
CA CYS A 116 9.32 0.17 -6.12
C CYS A 116 10.79 -0.27 -6.13
N GLY A 117 11.34 -0.52 -4.96
CA GLY A 117 12.67 -1.08 -4.76
C GLY A 117 12.61 -2.43 -4.06
N ILE A 118 13.35 -3.42 -4.57
CA ILE A 118 13.48 -4.73 -3.94
C ILE A 118 14.96 -4.99 -3.65
N ALA A 119 15.27 -5.30 -2.40
CA ALA A 119 16.62 -5.62 -1.95
C ALA A 119 16.69 -7.06 -1.42
N LEU A 120 17.61 -7.83 -1.99
CA LEU A 120 18.01 -9.13 -1.43
C LEU A 120 19.03 -8.87 -0.32
N CYS A 121 18.58 -8.91 0.93
CA CYS A 121 19.40 -8.71 2.12
C CYS A 121 19.91 -10.06 2.66
N GLN A 122 20.89 -10.02 3.56
CA GLN A 122 21.51 -11.25 4.11
C GLN A 122 20.50 -12.22 4.75
N ARG A 123 19.45 -11.71 5.41
CA ARG A 123 18.45 -12.52 6.14
C ARG A 123 17.04 -12.46 5.56
N MET A 124 16.77 -11.51 4.66
CA MET A 124 15.41 -11.27 4.14
C MET A 124 15.44 -10.73 2.72
N THR A 125 14.32 -10.85 2.01
CA THR A 125 14.08 -9.99 0.84
C THR A 125 13.11 -8.90 1.25
N LEU A 126 13.52 -7.65 1.06
CA LEU A 126 12.74 -6.47 1.43
C LEU A 126 12.18 -5.81 0.17
N VAL A 127 10.87 -5.62 0.14
CA VAL A 127 10.14 -4.89 -0.90
C VAL A 127 9.64 -3.57 -0.30
N VAL A 128 9.96 -2.48 -0.99
CA VAL A 128 9.48 -1.13 -0.66
C VAL A 128 8.82 -0.57 -1.91
N CYS A 129 7.56 -0.13 -1.81
CA CYS A 129 6.92 0.65 -2.86
C CYS A 129 6.55 2.02 -2.31
N GLN A 130 6.83 3.06 -3.09
CA GLN A 130 6.48 4.43 -2.77
C GLN A 130 5.46 4.99 -3.76
N TYR A 131 4.61 5.88 -3.25
CA TYR A 131 3.45 6.41 -3.95
C TYR A 131 3.46 7.94 -3.88
N ALA A 132 3.23 8.60 -5.02
CA ALA A 132 3.16 10.06 -5.07
C ALA A 132 1.92 10.56 -5.82
N PRO A 133 1.23 11.60 -5.31
CA PRO A 133 1.32 12.14 -3.96
C PRO A 133 1.02 11.10 -2.88
N ARG A 134 1.53 11.32 -1.66
CA ARG A 134 1.27 10.44 -0.51
C ARG A 134 -0.20 10.48 -0.09
N GLN A 135 -0.72 9.40 0.50
CA GLN A 135 -2.01 9.48 1.17
C GLN A 135 -1.96 10.50 2.31
N VAL A 136 -3.03 11.27 2.46
CA VAL A 136 -3.16 12.22 3.56
C VAL A 136 -4.23 11.65 4.49
N LEU A 137 -3.87 11.42 5.76
CA LEU A 137 -4.82 11.21 6.85
C LEU A 137 -5.51 12.54 7.19
N ALA A 138 -6.09 13.18 6.19
CA ALA A 138 -7.12 14.18 6.37
C ALA A 138 -8.45 13.44 6.23
N PHE A 139 -9.52 13.97 6.80
CA PHE A 139 -10.87 13.41 6.82
C PHE A 139 -11.55 13.28 5.44
N GLN A 140 -10.78 13.00 4.39
CA GLN A 140 -11.18 12.87 3.00
C GLN A 140 -11.49 11.42 2.63
N TYR A 141 -12.54 11.30 1.83
CA TYR A 141 -13.10 10.07 1.29
C TYR A 141 -12.07 9.33 0.44
N LEU A 142 -11.99 8.00 0.56
CA LEU A 142 -11.16 7.15 -0.32
C LEU A 142 -11.78 7.00 -1.72
N SER A 143 -12.31 8.08 -2.31
CA SER A 143 -13.29 8.11 -3.39
C SER A 143 -14.67 7.56 -2.96
N SER A 144 -15.63 8.46 -2.78
CA SER A 144 -17.06 8.15 -2.59
C SER A 144 -17.87 8.94 -3.61
N CYS A 145 -18.89 8.30 -4.21
CA CYS A 145 -19.86 8.99 -5.06
C CYS A 145 -20.77 9.89 -4.23
N THR A 146 -20.94 11.13 -4.70
CA THR A 146 -22.21 11.87 -4.61
C THR A 146 -22.92 11.77 -5.94
#